data_AF-A0A0L8HJ86-F1
#
_entry.id   AF-A0A0L8HJ86-F1
#
_cell.length_a   1.000
_cell.length_b   1.000
_cell.length_c   1.000
_cell.angle_alpha   90.00
_cell.angle_beta   90.00
_cell.angle_gamma   90.00
#
_symmetry.space_group_name_H-M   'P 1'
#
loop_
_entity.id
_entity.type
_entity.pdbx_description
1 polymer ?
#
loop_
_entity_poly.entity_id
_entity_poly.type
_entity_poly.pdbx_seq_one_letter_code
_entity_poly.pdbx_strand_id
1 'polypeptide(L)'
;MSLKISDKVIAKHKNRRYYKADVSAIKNQIFYAVDFNDGSFSDNLFPEDIQGRDCLTEGPPRVGEAVQVKWPDGGIYDAVFQNHSSALLYTVEFEDGSELTFKREELWKENEELPQYVKSRLSVATERKYDIFYVDGVISKNRRPKPKNRSYSIYSS
;
A
#
# COMPACT_ATOMS: atom_id res chain seq x y z
N MET A 1 -16.99 7.32 7.19
CA MET A 1 -16.55 7.32 8.61
C MET A 1 -15.06 7.68 8.67
N SER A 2 -14.68 8.72 9.42
CA SER A 2 -13.27 9.09 9.61
C SER A 2 -12.54 8.08 10.53
N LEU A 3 -11.22 7.97 10.33
CA LEU A 3 -10.30 7.20 11.18
C LEU A 3 -9.51 8.16 12.07
N LYS A 4 -9.14 7.70 13.26
CA LYS A 4 -8.33 8.40 14.25
C LYS A 4 -7.05 7.61 14.56
N ILE A 5 -6.08 8.27 15.18
CA ILE A 5 -4.89 7.61 15.72
C ILE A 5 -5.33 6.53 16.73
N SER A 6 -4.64 5.40 16.73
CA SER A 6 -4.96 4.17 17.48
C SER A 6 -6.23 3.43 17.05
N ASP A 7 -6.93 3.85 15.99
CA ASP A 7 -8.02 3.05 15.43
C ASP A 7 -7.47 1.74 14.83
N LYS A 8 -8.16 0.63 15.10
CA LYS A 8 -7.89 -0.67 14.48
C LYS A 8 -8.46 -0.75 13.08
N VAL A 9 -7.58 -1.06 12.14
CA VAL A 9 -7.90 -1.14 10.71
C VAL A 9 -7.38 -2.43 10.09
N ILE A 10 -7.93 -2.75 8.93
CA ILE A 10 -7.45 -3.80 8.05
C ILE A 10 -6.81 -3.12 6.85
N ALA A 11 -5.56 -3.48 6.58
CA ALA A 11 -4.75 -2.88 5.52
C ALA A 11 -3.98 -3.94 4.73
N LYS A 12 -3.62 -3.62 3.49
CA LYS A 12 -2.87 -4.52 2.61
C LYS A 12 -1.38 -4.42 2.92
N HIS A 13 -0.74 -5.53 3.29
CA HIS A 13 0.69 -5.58 3.53
C HIS A 13 1.49 -5.82 2.23
N LYS A 14 2.81 -5.64 2.28
CA LYS A 14 3.74 -5.81 1.14
C LYS A 14 3.63 -7.21 0.50
N ASN A 15 3.29 -8.24 1.28
CA ASN A 15 3.06 -9.60 0.79
C ASN A 15 1.69 -9.81 0.09
N ARG A 16 0.94 -8.73 -0.19
CA ARG A 16 -0.38 -8.69 -0.87
C ARG A 16 -1.54 -9.32 -0.10
N ARG A 17 -1.35 -9.71 1.16
CA ARG A 17 -2.41 -10.14 2.08
C ARG A 17 -2.89 -8.97 2.94
N TYR A 18 -4.06 -9.11 3.55
CA TYR A 18 -4.61 -8.11 4.46
C TYR A 18 -4.37 -8.53 5.91
N TYR A 19 -4.04 -7.57 6.77
CA TYR A 19 -3.75 -7.79 8.20
C TYR A 19 -4.41 -6.69 9.02
N LYS A 20 -4.60 -6.99 10.31
CA LYS A 20 -4.92 -5.96 11.31
C LYS A 20 -3.69 -5.06 11.51
N ALA A 21 -3.94 -3.78 11.66
CA ALA A 21 -2.95 -2.74 11.92
C ALA A 21 -3.60 -1.64 12.77
N ASP A 22 -2.77 -0.86 13.44
CA ASP A 22 -3.22 0.31 14.21
C ASP A 22 -2.81 1.59 13.46
N VAL A 23 -3.70 2.58 13.38
CA VAL A 23 -3.36 3.88 12.78
C VAL A 23 -2.35 4.60 13.67
N SER A 24 -1.10 4.75 13.23
CA SER A 24 -0.03 5.40 13.98
C SER A 24 0.04 6.91 13.73
N ALA A 25 -0.26 7.36 12.50
CA ALA A 25 -0.25 8.78 12.16
C ALA A 25 -1.29 9.15 11.09
N ILE A 26 -1.71 10.41 11.10
CA ILE A 26 -2.60 10.99 10.09
C ILE A 26 -1.97 12.30 9.62
N LYS A 27 -1.71 12.42 8.33
CA LYS A 27 -1.08 13.59 7.72
C LYS A 27 -1.94 14.11 6.57
N ASN A 28 -2.15 15.42 6.49
CA ASN A 28 -2.63 16.03 5.27
C ASN A 28 -1.44 16.19 4.30
N GLN A 29 -1.49 15.52 3.16
CA GLN A 29 -0.45 15.53 2.15
C GLN A 29 -0.93 16.28 0.91
N ILE A 30 -0.09 17.18 0.39
CA ILE A 30 -0.31 17.84 -0.89
C ILE A 30 0.36 17.03 -1.98
N PHE A 31 -0.31 16.87 -3.10
CA PHE A 31 0.20 16.24 -4.31
C PHE A 31 0.11 17.21 -5.49
N TYR A 32 1.12 17.18 -6.35
CA TYR A 32 1.20 17.99 -7.56
C TYR A 32 0.89 17.16 -8.79
N ALA A 33 0.21 17.79 -9.73
CA ALA A 33 -0.10 17.26 -11.04
C ALA A 33 0.73 17.96 -12.11
N VAL A 34 1.39 17.20 -12.96
CA VAL A 34 2.26 17.70 -14.04
C VAL A 34 2.09 16.89 -15.31
N ASP A 35 2.28 17.53 -16.46
CA ASP A 35 2.48 16.87 -17.75
C ASP A 35 3.96 16.89 -18.12
N PHE A 36 4.55 15.74 -18.36
CA PHE A 36 5.93 15.62 -18.83
C PHE A 36 6.03 15.88 -20.34
N ASN A 37 7.21 16.28 -20.80
CA ASN A 37 7.46 16.57 -22.21
C ASN A 37 7.34 15.33 -23.12
N ASP A 38 7.42 14.11 -22.58
CA ASP A 38 7.18 12.88 -23.32
C ASP A 38 5.69 12.54 -23.50
N GLY A 39 4.80 13.40 -22.99
CA GLY A 39 3.35 13.25 -23.03
C GLY A 39 2.76 12.41 -21.90
N SER A 40 3.58 11.94 -20.95
CA SER A 40 3.09 11.27 -19.75
C SER A 40 2.58 12.28 -18.71
N PHE A 41 1.69 11.81 -17.83
CA PHE A 41 1.08 12.60 -16.76
C PHE A 41 1.33 11.97 -15.40
N SER A 42 1.52 12.79 -14.38
CA SER A 42 1.57 12.38 -12.98
C SER A 42 0.74 13.30 -12.11
N ASP A 43 0.01 12.75 -11.15
CA ASP A 43 -0.81 13.46 -10.15
C ASP A 43 -0.41 13.18 -8.70
N ASN A 44 0.72 12.51 -8.50
CA ASN A 44 1.15 11.99 -7.21
C ASN A 44 2.53 12.48 -6.77
N LEU A 45 3.02 13.57 -7.37
CA LEU A 45 4.29 14.18 -6.99
C LEU A 45 4.19 14.90 -5.66
N PHE A 46 5.25 14.84 -4.86
CA PHE A 46 5.40 15.63 -3.67
C PHE A 46 5.89 17.05 -4.03
N PRO A 47 5.52 18.09 -3.26
CA PRO A 47 6.08 19.44 -3.44
C PRO A 47 7.62 19.45 -3.49
N GLU A 48 8.26 18.58 -2.72
CA GLU A 48 9.71 18.41 -2.60
C GLU A 48 10.36 17.80 -3.87
N ASP A 49 9.57 17.20 -4.76
CA ASP A 49 10.08 16.65 -6.01
C ASP A 49 10.36 17.75 -7.04
N ILE A 50 9.72 18.93 -6.90
CA ILE A 50 9.97 20.11 -7.75
C ILE A 50 11.36 20.68 -7.43
N GLN A 51 12.17 20.85 -8.47
CA GLN A 51 13.51 21.41 -8.36
C GLN A 51 13.50 22.93 -8.47
N GLY A 52 14.51 23.57 -7.85
CA GLY A 52 14.76 25.01 -7.99
C GLY A 52 13.86 25.93 -7.16
N ARG A 53 12.94 25.36 -6.35
CA ARG A 53 12.04 26.12 -5.48
C ARG A 53 11.67 25.32 -4.24
N ASP A 54 11.55 25.99 -3.10
CA ASP A 54 10.98 25.36 -1.90
C ASP A 54 9.46 25.47 -1.91
N CYS A 55 8.80 24.52 -2.58
CA CYS A 55 7.35 24.52 -2.71
C CYS A 55 6.59 24.31 -1.39
N LEU A 56 7.27 23.86 -0.31
CA LEU A 56 6.64 23.74 1.01
C LEU A 56 6.44 25.11 1.67
N THR A 57 7.37 26.03 1.46
CA THR A 57 7.33 27.37 2.07
C THR A 57 6.78 28.43 1.11
N GLU A 58 7.12 28.34 -0.17
CA GLU A 58 6.70 29.31 -1.19
C GLU A 58 5.39 28.94 -1.89
N GLY A 59 4.88 27.73 -1.66
CA GLY A 59 3.68 27.20 -2.28
C GLY A 59 3.89 26.68 -3.71
N PRO A 60 2.80 26.27 -4.38
CA PRO A 60 2.87 25.63 -5.68
C PRO A 60 3.35 26.58 -6.80
N PRO A 61 3.93 26.03 -7.88
CA PRO A 61 4.11 26.74 -9.15
C PRO A 61 2.77 27.23 -9.71
N ARG A 62 2.83 28.13 -10.70
CA ARG A 62 1.63 28.56 -11.42
C ARG A 62 1.21 27.49 -12.42
N VAL A 63 -0.09 27.35 -12.63
CA VAL A 63 -0.63 26.47 -13.68
C VAL A 63 -0.08 26.89 -15.05
N GLY A 64 0.47 25.94 -15.79
CA GLY A 64 1.16 26.14 -17.06
C GLY A 64 2.64 26.50 -16.94
N GLU A 65 3.20 26.60 -15.73
CA GLU A 65 4.61 26.90 -15.51
C GLU A 65 5.49 25.68 -15.82
N ALA A 66 6.61 25.91 -16.52
CA ALA A 66 7.62 24.88 -16.76
C ALA A 66 8.40 24.61 -15.48
N VAL A 67 8.50 23.34 -15.09
CA VAL A 67 9.16 22.87 -13.87
C VAL A 67 10.08 21.71 -14.18
N GLN A 68 11.02 21.46 -13.27
CA GLN A 68 11.88 20.28 -13.31
C GLN A 68 11.53 19.39 -12.13
N VAL A 69 11.32 18.10 -12.40
CA VAL A 69 10.88 17.11 -11.42
C VAL A 69 11.99 16.10 -11.20
N LYS A 70 12.37 15.90 -9.95
CA LYS A 70 13.24 14.78 -9.56
C LYS A 70 12.40 13.52 -9.39
N TRP A 71 12.69 12.50 -10.16
CA TRP A 71 11.93 11.25 -10.15
C TRP A 71 12.60 10.18 -9.28
N PRO A 72 11.88 9.15 -8.80
CA PRO A 72 12.45 8.11 -7.92
C PRO A 72 13.60 7.29 -8.52
N ASP A 73 13.78 7.30 -9.85
CA ASP A 73 14.93 6.70 -10.52
C ASP A 73 16.23 7.54 -10.37
N GLY A 74 16.11 8.74 -9.79
CA GLY A 74 17.19 9.72 -9.62
C GLY A 74 17.35 10.69 -10.79
N GLY A 75 16.57 10.53 -11.86
CA GLY A 75 16.55 11.41 -13.01
C GLY A 75 15.83 12.73 -12.74
N ILE A 76 16.14 13.73 -13.57
CA ILE A 76 15.44 15.02 -13.58
C ILE A 76 14.75 15.15 -14.93
N TYR A 77 13.46 15.45 -14.91
CA TYR A 77 12.62 15.51 -16.10
C TYR A 77 11.91 16.86 -16.18
N ASP A 78 11.88 17.44 -17.37
CA ASP A 78 11.14 18.66 -17.64
C ASP A 78 9.64 18.35 -17.76
N ALA A 79 8.82 19.17 -17.10
CA ALA A 79 7.37 19.02 -17.06
C ALA A 79 6.67 20.39 -17.00
N VAL A 80 5.36 20.39 -17.16
CA VAL A 80 4.49 21.56 -17.02
C VAL A 80 3.55 21.33 -15.85
N PHE A 81 3.54 22.26 -14.90
CA PHE A 81 2.66 22.17 -13.73
C PHE A 81 1.20 22.40 -14.10
N GLN A 82 0.32 21.48 -13.69
CA GLN A 82 -1.11 21.51 -14.01
C GLN A 82 -1.98 21.92 -12.81
N ASN A 83 -1.86 21.24 -11.67
CA ASN A 83 -2.57 21.63 -10.45
C ASN A 83 -1.93 21.04 -9.19
N HIS A 84 -2.56 21.28 -8.04
CA HIS A 84 -2.32 20.52 -6.82
C HIS A 84 -3.63 20.04 -6.19
N SER A 85 -3.55 18.95 -5.43
CA SER A 85 -4.62 18.42 -4.60
C SER A 85 -4.10 18.07 -3.21
N SER A 86 -4.99 17.97 -2.22
CA SER A 86 -4.63 17.52 -0.88
C SER A 86 -5.40 16.26 -0.52
N ALA A 87 -4.72 15.27 0.07
CA ALA A 87 -5.33 14.04 0.56
C ALA A 87 -4.87 13.75 2.00
N LEU A 88 -5.79 13.24 2.82
CA LEU A 88 -5.43 12.66 4.11
C LEU A 88 -4.79 11.30 3.89
N LEU A 89 -3.56 11.17 4.37
CA LEU A 89 -2.82 9.92 4.42
C LEU A 89 -2.81 9.37 5.84
N TYR A 90 -2.94 8.06 5.94
CA TYR A 90 -2.98 7.31 7.19
C TYR A 90 -1.79 6.38 7.21
N THR A 91 -0.86 6.60 8.14
CA THR A 91 0.19 5.63 8.43
C THR A 91 -0.36 4.62 9.42
N VAL A 92 -0.18 3.34 9.11
CA VAL A 92 -0.60 2.23 9.95
C VAL A 92 0.61 1.39 10.31
N GLU A 93 0.65 0.92 11.54
CA GLU A 93 1.66 0.02 12.08
C GLU A 93 1.07 -1.39 12.17
N PHE A 94 1.75 -2.37 11.57
CA PHE A 94 1.38 -3.78 11.63
C PHE A 94 2.01 -4.46 12.85
N GLU A 95 1.50 -5.64 13.24
CA GLU A 95 2.04 -6.43 14.37
C GLU A 95 3.54 -6.77 14.24
N ASP A 96 4.10 -6.79 13.02
CA ASP A 96 5.53 -7.01 12.78
C ASP A 96 6.39 -5.75 12.95
N GLY A 97 5.79 -4.63 13.38
CA GLY A 97 6.42 -3.32 13.55
C GLY A 97 6.66 -2.58 12.23
N SER A 98 6.24 -3.14 11.08
CA SER A 98 6.33 -2.42 9.82
C SER A 98 5.25 -1.35 9.72
N GLU A 99 5.60 -0.22 9.11
CA GLU A 99 4.65 0.86 8.81
C GLU A 99 4.42 0.98 7.30
N LEU A 100 3.16 1.28 6.94
CA LEU A 100 2.78 1.65 5.58
C LEU A 100 1.78 2.80 5.61
N THR A 101 1.81 3.63 4.57
CA THR A 101 0.93 4.79 4.42
C THR A 101 -0.11 4.55 3.33
N PHE A 102 -1.36 4.88 3.60
CA PHE A 102 -2.52 4.61 2.74
C PHE A 102 -3.43 5.82 2.62
N LYS A 103 -4.22 5.86 1.54
CA LYS A 103 -5.41 6.72 1.47
C LYS A 103 -6.55 6.10 2.27
N ARG A 104 -7.58 6.89 2.61
CA ARG A 104 -8.72 6.41 3.41
C ARG A 104 -9.42 5.22 2.75
N GLU A 105 -9.59 5.24 1.43
CA GLU A 105 -10.30 4.23 0.64
C GLU A 105 -9.60 2.85 0.60
N GLU A 106 -8.33 2.78 1.01
CA GLU A 106 -7.55 1.55 1.07
C GLU A 106 -7.57 0.89 2.46
N LEU A 107 -8.26 1.50 3.42
CA LEU A 107 -8.35 1.05 4.80
C LEU A 107 -9.78 0.65 5.13
N TRP A 108 -9.92 -0.44 5.87
CA TRP A 108 -11.20 -0.84 6.45
C TRP A 108 -11.16 -0.82 7.96
N LYS A 109 -12.23 -0.41 8.62
CA LYS A 109 -12.36 -0.58 10.08
C LYS A 109 -12.45 -2.07 10.42
N GLU A 110 -11.94 -2.46 11.57
CA GLU A 110 -12.01 -3.87 12.01
C GLU A 110 -13.46 -4.40 12.08
N ASN A 111 -14.42 -3.54 12.45
CA ASN A 111 -15.81 -3.92 12.67
C ASN A 111 -16.75 -3.59 11.50
N GLU A 112 -16.23 -3.22 10.32
CA GLU A 112 -17.09 -2.93 9.15
C GLU A 112 -17.12 -4.09 8.15
N GLU A 113 -18.12 -4.08 7.27
CA GLU A 113 -18.25 -5.15 6.28
C GLU A 113 -17.14 -5.06 5.22
N LEU A 114 -16.27 -6.07 5.21
CA LEU A 114 -15.16 -6.13 4.27
C LEU A 114 -15.62 -6.60 2.87
N PRO A 115 -15.08 -6.01 1.79
CA PRO A 115 -15.26 -6.53 0.44
C PRO A 115 -14.75 -7.96 0.31
N GLN A 116 -15.35 -8.74 -0.60
CA GLN A 116 -15.02 -10.17 -0.77
C GLN A 116 -13.54 -10.41 -1.10
N TYR A 117 -12.93 -9.52 -1.89
CA TYR A 117 -11.51 -9.62 -2.25
C TYR A 117 -10.58 -9.38 -1.05
N VAL A 118 -11.00 -8.56 -0.08
CA VAL A 118 -10.30 -8.34 1.19
C VAL A 118 -10.45 -9.57 2.08
N LYS A 119 -11.69 -10.04 2.30
CA LYS A 119 -12.00 -11.24 3.09
C LYS A 119 -11.20 -12.46 2.62
N SER A 120 -11.16 -12.70 1.31
CA SER A 120 -10.47 -13.86 0.72
C SER A 120 -8.95 -13.89 0.96
N ARG A 121 -8.35 -12.74 1.29
CA ARG A 121 -6.90 -12.57 1.50
C ARG A 121 -6.58 -12.07 2.91
N LEU A 122 -7.56 -12.03 3.80
CA LEU A 122 -7.38 -11.65 5.19
C LEU A 122 -6.57 -12.73 5.92
N SER A 123 -5.55 -12.28 6.66
CA SER A 123 -4.72 -13.15 7.47
C SER A 123 -5.20 -13.10 8.90
N VAL A 124 -5.79 -14.22 9.33
CA VAL A 124 -6.24 -14.43 10.70
C VAL A 124 -5.23 -15.36 11.37
N ALA A 125 -4.05 -14.84 11.69
CA ALA A 125 -2.97 -15.63 12.28
C ALA A 125 -3.12 -15.78 13.80
N THR A 126 -3.75 -14.81 14.48
CA THR A 126 -3.83 -14.73 15.95
C THR A 126 -5.12 -15.33 16.55
N GLU A 127 -6.23 -15.47 15.82
CA GLU A 127 -7.47 -16.10 16.35
C GLU A 127 -7.47 -17.64 16.23
N ARG A 128 -6.60 -18.24 15.41
CA ARG A 128 -6.51 -19.71 15.31
C ARG A 128 -6.03 -20.38 16.59
N LYS A 129 -5.47 -19.63 17.55
CA LYS A 129 -5.16 -20.18 18.88
C LYS A 129 -6.41 -20.37 19.75
N TYR A 130 -7.53 -19.73 19.45
CA TYR A 130 -8.76 -19.86 20.25
C TYR A 130 -9.81 -20.76 19.58
N ASP A 131 -9.82 -20.85 18.24
CA ASP A 131 -10.80 -21.71 17.53
C ASP A 131 -10.41 -23.21 17.52
N ILE A 132 -9.14 -23.55 17.78
CA ILE A 132 -8.71 -24.95 17.86
C ILE A 132 -9.16 -25.61 19.19
N PHE A 133 -9.52 -24.83 20.22
CA PHE A 133 -9.97 -25.36 21.51
C PHE A 133 -11.49 -25.55 21.62
N TYR A 134 -12.28 -25.10 20.64
CA TYR A 134 -13.76 -25.19 20.67
C TYR A 134 -14.38 -26.03 19.55
N VAL A 135 -13.59 -26.80 18.81
CA VAL A 135 -14.13 -27.79 17.85
C VAL A 135 -13.54 -29.16 18.13
N ASP A 136 -13.93 -29.75 19.27
CA ASP A 136 -13.87 -31.19 19.44
C ASP A 136 -15.07 -31.78 18.68
N GLY A 137 -14.85 -32.20 17.44
CA GLY A 137 -15.92 -32.73 16.61
C GLY A 137 -15.65 -32.74 15.11
N VAL A 138 -14.95 -33.79 14.67
CA VAL A 138 -14.99 -34.36 13.31
C VAL A 138 -14.19 -33.61 12.21
N ILE A 139 -13.10 -34.23 11.75
CA ILE A 139 -12.96 -34.81 10.39
C ILE A 139 -11.54 -35.39 10.24
N SER A 140 -11.51 -36.70 10.04
CA SER A 140 -10.33 -37.47 9.67
C SER A 140 -9.81 -37.11 8.27
N LYS A 141 -8.53 -36.77 8.21
CA LYS A 141 -7.53 -37.06 7.17
C LYS A 141 -8.05 -37.29 5.73
N ASN A 142 -7.70 -36.36 4.83
CA ASN A 142 -7.31 -36.72 3.47
C ASN A 142 -6.14 -35.85 3.00
N ARG A 143 -4.92 -36.32 3.30
CA ARG A 143 -3.69 -35.81 2.69
C ARG A 143 -3.61 -36.35 1.26
N ARG A 144 -3.66 -35.48 0.25
CA ARG A 144 -3.31 -35.84 -1.12
C ARG A 144 -1.80 -36.16 -1.20
N PRO A 145 -1.37 -37.30 -1.73
CA PRO A 145 0.05 -37.62 -1.88
C PRO A 145 0.70 -36.79 -2.99
N LYS A 146 1.93 -36.31 -2.76
CA LYS A 146 2.79 -35.68 -3.77
C LYS A 146 3.24 -36.74 -4.80
N PRO A 147 3.21 -36.47 -6.11
CA PRO A 147 3.81 -37.35 -7.09
C PRO A 147 5.35 -37.34 -6.97
N LYS A 148 5.96 -38.53 -7.00
CA LYS A 148 7.41 -38.72 -7.10
C LYS A 148 7.85 -38.44 -8.54
N ASN A 149 8.66 -37.42 -8.77
CA ASN A 149 9.36 -37.28 -10.06
C ASN A 149 10.50 -38.29 -10.13
N ARG A 150 10.39 -39.19 -11.13
CA ARG A 150 11.42 -40.13 -11.56
C ARG A 150 12.55 -39.36 -12.27
N SER A 151 13.78 -39.69 -11.90
CA SER A 151 15.02 -39.27 -12.53
C SER A 151 15.14 -39.78 -13.97
N TYR A 152 15.67 -38.95 -14.86
CA TYR A 152 16.32 -39.39 -16.10
C TYR A 152 17.77 -38.94 -16.06
N SER A 153 18.68 -39.91 -16.07
CA SER A 153 20.07 -39.74 -16.48
C SER A 153 20.16 -40.21 -17.94
N ILE A 154 20.87 -39.48 -18.80
CA ILE A 154 21.60 -40.05 -19.95
C ILE A 154 22.68 -39.04 -20.43
N TYR A 155 23.92 -39.50 -20.25
CA TYR A 155 25.19 -39.33 -20.97
C TYR A 155 25.78 -37.94 -21.29
N SER A 156 27.01 -37.74 -20.80
CA SER A 156 28.07 -36.99 -21.48
C SER A 156 29.16 -37.97 -21.94
N SER A 157 29.73 -37.63 -23.09
CA SER A 157 30.68 -38.33 -23.96
C SER A 157 31.90 -38.99 -23.33
#